data_AF-A0AAD2DDW6-F1
#
_entry.id   AF-A0AAD2DDW6-F1
#
_cell.length_a   1.000
_cell.length_b   1.000
_cell.length_c   1.000
_cell.angle_alpha   90.00
_cell.angle_beta   90.00
_cell.angle_gamma   90.00
#
_symmetry.space_group_name_H-M   'P 1'
#
loop_
_entity.id
_entity.type
_entity.pdbx_description
1 polymer ?
#
loop_
_entity_poly.entity_id
_entity_poly.type
_entity_poly.pdbx_seq_one_letter_code
_entity_poly.pdbx_strand_id
1 'polypeptide(L)'
;MNIIDTNLKFISSKLGYGNVPNKIILHHAEASKCTVQDVHSWHLNNGWAGIGYHYFIRKDGSVYKGRPDGAIGSHCQGSNTGSLGICFEGNYMKETMPTAQHNAGIDLIKYLRGKYGNLTIYGHKELLATECPGSKFPLADFKNLKKNEETATGYIVTTYLPNGYRGDGSFVGVDLEYVLYYFKGVRCYVKSDSKGVWIETQVLPIEKCKELQKTLGSWFYAIR
;
A
#
# COMPACT_ATOMS: atom_id res chain seq x y z
N MET A 1 8.92 -4.28 -1.20
CA MET A 1 9.67 -3.25 -1.96
C MET A 1 10.96 -2.95 -1.22
N ASN A 2 12.08 -2.77 -1.93
CA ASN A 2 13.36 -2.38 -1.33
C ASN A 2 13.41 -0.85 -1.18
N ILE A 3 13.68 -0.35 0.02
CA ILE A 3 13.86 1.07 0.31
C ILE A 3 15.23 1.21 0.97
N ILE A 4 16.11 1.96 0.33
CA ILE A 4 17.51 2.11 0.75
C ILE A 4 17.57 3.10 1.91
N ASP A 5 18.01 2.63 3.08
CA ASP A 5 18.34 3.51 4.19
C ASP A 5 19.59 4.34 3.81
N THR A 6 19.50 5.64 4.04
CA THR A 6 20.54 6.60 3.65
C THR A 6 21.50 6.93 4.78
N ASN A 7 21.20 6.53 6.02
CA ASN A 7 21.95 6.89 7.23
C ASN A 7 22.23 8.40 7.37
N LEU A 8 21.38 9.25 6.78
CA LEU A 8 21.52 10.70 6.80
C LEU A 8 21.46 11.24 8.24
N LYS A 9 22.29 12.24 8.54
CA LYS A 9 22.35 12.88 9.85
C LYS A 9 21.50 14.15 9.86
N PHE A 10 20.29 14.04 10.40
CA PHE A 10 19.40 15.17 10.54
C PHE A 10 19.74 16.02 11.77
N ILE A 11 19.49 17.33 11.70
CA ILE A 11 19.50 18.21 12.87
C ILE A 11 18.23 17.91 13.68
N SER A 12 18.36 17.05 14.69
CA SER A 12 17.23 16.49 15.45
C SER A 12 16.34 17.56 16.10
N SER A 13 16.91 18.65 16.60
CA SER A 13 16.17 19.77 17.20
C SER A 13 15.22 20.50 16.23
N LYS A 14 15.38 20.28 14.92
CA LYS A 14 14.55 20.86 13.86
C LYS A 14 13.55 19.86 13.27
N LEU A 15 13.51 18.61 13.75
CA LEU A 15 12.50 17.63 13.35
C LEU A 15 11.29 17.71 14.27
N GLY A 16 10.14 18.10 13.71
CA GLY A 16 8.85 17.86 14.35
C GLY A 16 8.42 16.41 14.12
N TYR A 17 7.85 15.77 15.14
CA TYR A 17 7.26 14.42 15.06
C TYR A 17 5.74 14.46 15.27
N GLY A 18 5.09 13.31 15.04
CA GLY A 18 3.63 13.19 15.14
C GLY A 18 2.92 13.27 13.78
N ASN A 19 3.65 13.08 12.68
CA ASN A 19 3.06 13.03 11.35
C ASN A 19 2.20 11.77 11.20
N VAL A 20 0.92 11.94 10.84
CA VAL A 20 -0.02 10.86 10.51
C VAL A 20 -0.46 11.06 9.06
N PRO A 21 0.21 10.41 8.09
CA PRO A 21 -0.03 10.68 6.68
C PRO A 21 -1.45 10.35 6.21
N ASN A 22 -2.08 11.28 5.51
CA ASN A 22 -3.34 11.06 4.76
C ASN A 22 -3.21 11.42 3.27
N LYS A 23 -2.07 11.97 2.86
CA LYS A 23 -1.77 12.33 1.48
C LYS A 23 -0.29 12.15 1.11
N ILE A 24 -0.04 12.03 -0.18
CA ILE A 24 1.28 12.05 -0.81
C ILE A 24 1.38 13.31 -1.66
N ILE A 25 2.52 13.99 -1.59
CA ILE A 25 2.81 15.16 -2.44
C ILE A 25 4.04 14.84 -3.29
N LEU A 26 3.88 14.85 -4.61
CA LEU A 26 4.91 14.52 -5.58
C LEU A 26 5.68 15.77 -6.02
N HIS A 27 7.00 15.64 -6.04
CA HIS A 27 7.96 16.69 -6.37
C HIS A 27 8.97 16.20 -7.41
N HIS A 28 9.59 17.12 -8.12
CA HIS A 28 10.87 16.85 -8.77
C HIS A 28 12.01 17.57 -8.04
N ALA A 29 13.25 17.20 -8.32
CA ALA A 29 14.42 17.86 -7.74
C ALA A 29 14.77 19.19 -8.41
N GLU A 30 14.21 19.43 -9.62
CA GLU A 30 14.60 20.51 -10.54
C GLU A 30 16.07 20.43 -11.01
N ALA A 31 16.77 19.35 -10.65
CA ALA A 31 18.12 19.01 -11.07
C ALA A 31 18.10 17.71 -11.89
N SER A 32 18.62 17.76 -13.13
CA SER A 32 18.66 16.59 -14.03
C SER A 32 19.49 15.42 -13.49
N LYS A 33 20.41 15.68 -12.56
CA LYS A 33 21.18 14.64 -11.88
C LYS A 33 21.48 15.08 -10.46
N CYS A 34 21.05 14.29 -9.48
CA CYS A 34 21.36 14.54 -8.07
C CYS A 34 21.10 13.28 -7.24
N THR A 35 21.76 13.20 -6.10
CA THR A 35 21.57 12.16 -5.11
C THR A 35 20.72 12.65 -3.95
N VAL A 36 20.25 11.72 -3.13
CA VAL A 36 19.55 12.04 -1.88
C VAL A 36 20.45 12.81 -0.90
N GLN A 37 21.77 12.57 -0.93
CA GLN A 37 22.77 13.28 -0.15
C GLN A 37 22.95 14.73 -0.62
N ASP A 38 22.92 14.98 -1.93
CA ASP A 38 22.96 16.34 -2.49
C ASP A 38 21.76 17.14 -2.00
N VAL A 39 20.55 16.60 -2.16
CA VAL A 39 19.31 17.23 -1.71
C VAL A 39 19.27 17.42 -0.20
N HIS A 40 19.85 16.49 0.57
CA HIS A 40 20.00 16.65 2.01
C HIS A 40 20.90 17.85 2.35
N SER A 41 22.06 17.94 1.70
CA SER A 41 23.03 19.03 1.91
C SER A 41 22.46 20.38 1.51
N TRP A 42 21.74 20.47 0.38
CA TRP A 42 21.07 21.71 -0.05
C TRP A 42 20.03 22.17 0.97
N HIS A 43 19.23 21.25 1.50
CA HIS A 43 18.22 21.60 2.51
C HIS A 43 18.83 21.95 3.87
N LEU A 44 19.97 21.37 4.25
CA LEU A 44 20.73 21.84 5.42
C LEU A 44 21.20 23.28 5.23
N ASN A 45 21.70 23.62 4.04
CA ASN A 45 22.13 24.98 3.71
C ASN A 45 20.96 25.99 3.70
N ASN A 46 19.74 25.52 3.42
CA ASN A 46 18.51 26.31 3.58
C ASN A 46 18.05 26.43 5.05
N GLY A 47 18.83 25.92 6.00
CA GLY A 47 18.54 25.98 7.43
C GLY A 47 17.54 24.93 7.92
N TRP A 48 17.16 23.94 7.10
CA TRP A 48 16.24 22.88 7.51
C TRP A 48 16.96 21.78 8.30
N ALA A 49 16.21 20.80 8.80
CA ALA A 49 16.79 19.65 9.50
C ALA A 49 17.63 18.72 8.62
N GLY A 50 17.60 18.92 7.29
CA GLY A 50 18.05 18.00 6.27
C GLY A 50 17.01 17.89 5.16
N ILE A 51 17.16 16.90 4.27
CA ILE A 51 16.23 16.64 3.15
C ILE A 51 14.78 16.80 3.59
N GLY A 52 14.00 17.62 2.89
CA GLY A 52 12.61 17.92 3.24
C GLY A 52 11.60 16.81 2.89
N TYR A 53 11.99 15.91 1.98
CA TYR A 53 11.17 14.80 1.48
C TYR A 53 11.33 13.54 2.33
N HIS A 54 10.30 12.69 2.36
CA HIS A 54 10.31 11.41 3.07
C HIS A 54 10.94 10.30 2.23
N TYR A 55 10.88 10.45 0.91
CA TYR A 55 11.42 9.53 -0.08
C TYR A 55 12.02 10.28 -1.26
N PHE A 56 13.08 9.71 -1.83
CA PHE A 56 13.74 10.22 -3.04
C PHE A 56 13.92 9.08 -4.04
N ILE A 57 13.51 9.27 -5.29
CA ILE A 57 13.57 8.24 -6.34
C ILE A 57 14.51 8.70 -7.45
N ARG A 58 15.56 7.91 -7.70
CA ARG A 58 16.51 8.18 -8.77
C ARG A 58 16.02 7.72 -10.14
N LYS A 59 16.67 8.21 -11.19
CA LYS A 59 16.38 7.86 -12.59
C LYS A 59 16.50 6.35 -12.88
N ASP A 60 17.32 5.64 -12.13
CA ASP A 60 17.50 4.18 -12.20
C ASP A 60 16.39 3.38 -11.48
N GLY A 61 15.44 4.04 -10.80
CA GLY A 61 14.37 3.39 -10.04
C GLY A 61 14.73 3.09 -8.58
N SER A 62 15.96 3.37 -8.14
CA SER A 62 16.34 3.21 -6.74
C SER A 62 15.55 4.19 -5.85
N VAL A 63 14.94 3.66 -4.79
CA VAL A 63 14.18 4.44 -3.80
C VAL A 63 14.97 4.57 -2.51
N TYR A 64 15.23 5.81 -2.12
CA TYR A 64 16.00 6.17 -0.95
C TYR A 64 15.09 6.76 0.13
N LYS A 65 15.36 6.38 1.38
CA LYS A 65 14.70 6.96 2.54
C LYS A 65 15.25 8.36 2.82
N GLY A 66 14.36 9.35 2.88
CA GLY A 66 14.64 10.70 3.35
C GLY A 66 14.26 10.85 4.82
N ARG A 67 13.38 11.81 5.14
CA ARG A 67 12.84 11.96 6.50
C ARG A 67 12.10 10.71 6.99
N PRO A 68 12.15 10.40 8.30
CA PRO A 68 11.27 9.40 8.92
C PRO A 68 9.80 9.70 8.63
N ASP A 69 8.97 8.68 8.44
CA ASP A 69 7.55 8.88 8.08
C ASP A 69 6.76 9.63 9.16
N GLY A 70 7.07 9.37 10.43
CA GLY A 70 6.45 10.04 11.57
C GLY A 70 6.97 11.44 11.86
N ALA A 71 8.00 11.90 11.11
CA ALA A 71 8.48 13.27 11.17
C ALA A 71 7.69 14.14 10.18
N ILE A 72 7.49 15.42 10.52
CA ILE A 72 6.86 16.39 9.64
C ILE A 72 7.85 16.78 8.53
N GLY A 73 7.36 16.74 7.29
CA GLY A 73 8.13 17.13 6.11
C GLY A 73 8.53 18.60 6.07
N SER A 74 9.38 18.95 5.11
CA SER A 74 9.67 20.34 4.75
C SER A 74 9.68 20.45 3.22
N HIS A 75 8.53 20.23 2.60
CA HIS A 75 8.41 20.15 1.14
C HIS A 75 7.20 20.88 0.56
N CYS A 76 6.18 21.20 1.37
CA CYS A 76 5.02 21.96 0.92
C CYS A 76 4.47 22.80 2.08
N GLN A 77 4.79 24.09 2.07
CA GLN A 77 4.35 25.04 3.11
C GLN A 77 2.82 25.00 3.27
N GLY A 78 2.34 24.95 4.52
CA GLY A 78 0.91 24.81 4.82
C GLY A 78 0.33 23.40 4.63
N SER A 79 1.07 22.44 4.07
CA SER A 79 0.62 21.06 3.83
C SER A 79 1.65 19.98 4.22
N ASN A 80 2.70 20.34 4.95
CA ASN A 80 3.71 19.40 5.47
C ASN A 80 3.13 18.39 6.46
N THR A 81 2.25 18.83 7.37
CA THR A 81 1.59 17.94 8.34
C THR A 81 0.56 17.06 7.64
N GLY A 82 0.57 15.77 7.98
CA GLY A 82 -0.31 14.77 7.40
C GLY A 82 0.08 14.38 5.97
N SER A 83 1.28 14.72 5.49
CA SER A 83 1.72 14.34 4.14
C SER A 83 3.05 13.59 4.12
N LEU A 84 3.21 12.78 3.07
CA LEU A 84 4.49 12.21 2.65
C LEU A 84 4.94 12.85 1.34
N GLY A 85 5.96 13.70 1.39
CA GLY A 85 6.66 14.18 0.21
C GLY A 85 7.55 13.11 -0.45
N ILE A 86 7.35 12.88 -1.74
CA ILE A 86 8.19 12.03 -2.60
C ILE A 86 8.82 12.92 -3.67
N CYS A 87 10.16 12.96 -3.73
CA CYS A 87 10.89 13.71 -4.74
C CYS A 87 11.54 12.78 -5.76
N PHE A 88 11.43 13.15 -7.03
CA PHE A 88 11.99 12.42 -8.15
C PHE A 88 13.21 13.19 -8.70
N GLU A 89 14.35 12.51 -8.84
CA GLU A 89 15.52 13.04 -9.52
C GLU A 89 15.16 13.46 -10.95
N GLY A 90 15.25 14.75 -11.24
CA GLY A 90 15.04 15.28 -12.58
C GLY A 90 14.53 16.72 -12.61
N ASN A 91 14.64 17.34 -13.79
CA ASN A 91 14.01 18.60 -14.15
C ASN A 91 12.95 18.38 -15.23
N TYR A 92 11.75 17.95 -14.82
CA TYR A 92 10.65 17.65 -15.74
C TYR A 92 9.88 18.88 -16.24
N MET A 93 10.46 20.08 -16.16
CA MET A 93 10.10 21.14 -17.11
C MET A 93 10.79 20.90 -18.45
N LYS A 94 11.96 20.26 -18.44
CA LYS A 94 12.85 20.16 -19.60
C LYS A 94 12.98 18.73 -20.12
N GLU A 95 12.88 17.73 -19.25
CA GLU A 95 13.09 16.32 -19.61
C GLU A 95 11.89 15.41 -19.29
N THR A 96 11.94 14.16 -19.77
CA THR A 96 10.92 13.14 -19.51
C THR A 96 11.44 12.14 -18.48
N MET A 97 10.53 11.63 -17.64
CA MET A 97 10.83 10.62 -16.63
C MET A 97 11.17 9.26 -17.27
N PRO A 98 12.30 8.62 -16.91
CA PRO A 98 12.59 7.25 -17.31
C PRO A 98 11.60 6.24 -16.72
N THR A 99 11.32 5.17 -17.48
CA THR A 99 10.37 4.11 -17.09
C THR A 99 10.70 3.46 -15.75
N ALA A 100 11.98 3.24 -15.44
CA ALA A 100 12.39 2.62 -14.18
C ALA A 100 11.99 3.48 -12.96
N GLN A 101 12.23 4.79 -13.06
CA GLN A 101 11.85 5.77 -12.04
C GLN A 101 10.33 5.92 -11.91
N HIS A 102 9.61 5.91 -13.03
CA HIS A 102 8.14 5.94 -13.04
C HIS A 102 7.55 4.70 -12.31
N ASN A 103 8.01 3.50 -12.68
CA ASN A 103 7.55 2.25 -12.08
C ASN A 103 7.88 2.18 -10.59
N ALA A 104 9.08 2.62 -10.18
CA ALA A 104 9.44 2.73 -8.77
C ALA A 104 8.51 3.70 -8.00
N GLY A 105 8.10 4.81 -8.62
CA GLY A 105 7.10 5.71 -8.06
C GLY A 105 5.74 5.03 -7.83
N ILE A 106 5.27 4.24 -8.80
CA ILE A 106 4.03 3.46 -8.68
C ILE A 106 4.12 2.46 -7.53
N ASP A 107 5.20 1.69 -7.48
CA ASP A 107 5.39 0.65 -6.46
C ASP A 107 5.50 1.26 -5.06
N LEU A 108 6.20 2.40 -4.93
CA LEU A 108 6.30 3.12 -3.67
C LEU A 108 4.93 3.63 -3.21
N ILE A 109 4.13 4.21 -4.11
CA ILE A 109 2.79 4.70 -3.78
C ILE A 109 1.89 3.54 -3.32
N LYS A 110 1.92 2.39 -4.01
CA LYS A 110 1.17 1.18 -3.61
C LYS A 110 1.62 0.68 -2.24
N TYR A 111 2.93 0.61 -2.00
CA TYR A 111 3.49 0.23 -0.70
C TYR A 111 3.02 1.17 0.42
N LEU A 112 3.09 2.49 0.20
CA LEU A 112 2.66 3.49 1.17
C LEU A 112 1.17 3.45 1.44
N ARG A 113 0.35 3.23 0.40
CA ARG A 113 -1.09 3.04 0.58
C ARG A 113 -1.40 1.76 1.35
N GLY A 114 -0.62 0.69 1.16
CA GLY A 114 -0.74 -0.53 1.96
C GLY A 114 -0.40 -0.30 3.43
N LYS A 115 0.53 0.60 3.73
CA LYS A 115 0.99 0.92 5.08
C LYS A 115 0.10 1.91 5.83
N TYR A 116 -0.40 2.93 5.15
CA TYR A 116 -1.10 4.08 5.76
C TYR A 116 -2.56 4.22 5.32
N GLY A 117 -3.07 3.29 4.53
CA GLY A 117 -4.41 3.37 3.95
C GLY A 117 -4.45 4.27 2.72
N ASN A 118 -5.63 4.73 2.36
CA ASN A 118 -5.88 5.32 1.06
C ASN A 118 -5.38 6.79 0.93
N LEU A 119 -4.06 6.96 0.76
CA LEU A 119 -3.43 8.27 0.62
C LEU A 119 -3.84 8.97 -0.70
N THR A 120 -4.37 10.18 -0.58
CA THR A 120 -4.66 11.06 -1.74
C THR A 120 -3.35 11.58 -2.34
N ILE A 121 -3.26 11.66 -3.66
CA ILE A 121 -2.04 12.08 -4.37
C ILE A 121 -2.21 13.49 -4.93
N TYR A 122 -1.23 14.35 -4.64
CA TYR A 122 -1.12 15.70 -5.20
C TYR A 122 0.23 15.90 -5.88
N GLY A 123 0.27 16.71 -6.94
CA GLY A 123 1.49 17.41 -7.35
C GLY A 123 1.67 18.68 -6.53
N HIS A 124 2.91 19.12 -6.28
CA HIS A 124 3.17 20.33 -5.49
C HIS A 124 2.40 21.57 -6.00
N LYS A 125 2.33 21.76 -7.31
CA LYS A 125 1.56 22.82 -7.99
C LYS A 125 0.06 22.83 -7.72
N GLU A 126 -0.51 21.72 -7.25
CA GLU A 126 -1.94 21.63 -6.92
C GLU A 126 -2.24 22.20 -5.53
N LEU A 127 -1.21 22.49 -4.73
CA LEU A 127 -1.34 22.98 -3.36
C LEU A 127 -0.67 24.35 -3.15
N LEU A 128 0.28 24.72 -4.00
CA LEU A 128 0.99 26.01 -3.97
C LEU A 128 1.27 26.52 -5.38
N ALA A 129 1.48 27.83 -5.52
CA ALA A 129 1.90 28.44 -6.77
C ALA A 129 3.37 28.11 -7.08
N THR A 130 3.59 27.04 -7.83
CA THR A 130 4.91 26.53 -8.23
C THR A 130 4.77 25.70 -9.53
N GLU A 131 5.85 25.58 -10.29
CA GLU A 131 5.91 24.70 -11.47
C GLU A 131 6.15 23.22 -11.10
N CYS A 132 6.59 22.94 -9.86
CA CYS A 132 6.88 21.59 -9.38
C CYS A 132 5.60 20.72 -9.37
N PRO A 133 5.61 19.46 -9.86
CA PRO A 133 6.77 18.63 -10.22
C PRO A 133 7.20 18.72 -11.69
N GLY A 134 6.74 19.71 -12.43
CA GLY A 134 7.08 19.95 -13.82
C GLY A 134 5.93 19.70 -14.79
N SER A 135 6.00 20.33 -15.97
CA SER A 135 4.99 20.19 -17.04
C SER A 135 5.05 18.84 -17.74
N LYS A 136 6.22 18.20 -17.81
CA LYS A 136 6.44 16.86 -18.38
C LYS A 136 6.40 15.74 -17.34
N PHE A 137 6.12 16.04 -16.07
CA PHE A 137 5.96 15.02 -15.03
C PHE A 137 4.63 14.27 -15.26
N PRO A 138 4.62 12.92 -15.28
CA PRO A 138 3.42 12.13 -15.55
C PRO A 138 2.49 12.07 -14.32
N LEU A 139 2.03 13.23 -13.84
CA LEU A 139 1.22 13.35 -12.63
C LEU A 139 -0.11 12.59 -12.73
N ALA A 140 -0.71 12.59 -13.93
CA ALA A 140 -1.96 11.89 -14.19
C ALA A 140 -1.82 10.39 -13.93
N ASP A 141 -0.73 9.77 -14.36
CA ASP A 141 -0.49 8.33 -14.20
C ASP A 141 -0.48 7.93 -12.72
N PHE A 142 0.21 8.72 -11.89
CA PHE A 142 0.23 8.49 -10.45
C PHE A 142 -1.13 8.74 -9.79
N LYS A 143 -1.85 9.80 -10.17
CA LYS A 143 -3.18 10.12 -9.59
C LYS A 143 -4.25 9.09 -9.99
N ASN A 144 -4.13 8.52 -11.19
CA ASN A 144 -5.03 7.51 -11.73
C ASN A 144 -4.77 6.11 -11.16
N LEU A 145 -3.71 5.92 -10.38
CA LEU A 145 -3.53 4.68 -9.61
C LEU A 145 -4.76 4.46 -8.76
N LYS A 146 -5.46 3.35 -9.03
CA LYS A 146 -6.60 2.91 -8.22
C LYS A 146 -6.19 3.04 -6.76
N LYS A 147 -7.00 3.81 -6.03
CA LYS A 147 -7.00 3.80 -4.57
C LYS A 147 -6.94 2.34 -4.14
N ASN A 148 -6.20 2.00 -3.07
CA ASN A 148 -6.29 0.64 -2.55
C ASN A 148 -7.78 0.38 -2.38
N GLU A 149 -8.31 -0.56 -3.15
CA GLU A 149 -9.58 -1.17 -2.78
C GLU A 149 -9.31 -1.60 -1.35
N GLU A 150 -10.06 -1.07 -0.37
CA GLU A 150 -10.17 -1.78 0.89
C GLU A 150 -10.41 -3.22 0.46
N THR A 151 -9.43 -4.09 0.65
CA THR A 151 -9.56 -5.47 0.20
C THR A 151 -10.63 -5.99 1.12
N ALA A 152 -11.88 -5.93 0.66
CA ALA A 152 -13.00 -6.36 1.44
C ALA A 152 -12.63 -7.73 1.98
N THR A 153 -12.83 -7.92 3.27
CA THR A 153 -12.55 -9.20 3.89
C THR A 153 -13.86 -9.80 4.29
N GLY A 154 -13.92 -11.11 4.29
CA GLY A 154 -15.05 -11.83 4.85
C GLY A 154 -14.65 -13.23 5.20
N TYR A 155 -15.58 -14.00 5.72
CA TYR A 155 -15.43 -15.42 5.93
C TYR A 155 -16.59 -16.16 5.27
N ILE A 156 -16.32 -17.38 4.83
CA ILE A 156 -17.32 -18.22 4.21
C ILE A 156 -18.14 -18.88 5.29
N VAL A 157 -19.46 -18.90 5.08
CA VAL A 157 -20.41 -19.73 5.82
C VAL A 157 -20.97 -20.76 4.84
N THR A 158 -20.89 -22.04 5.18
CA THR A 158 -21.55 -23.10 4.40
C THR A 158 -23.02 -23.24 4.79
N THR A 159 -23.79 -23.93 3.95
CA THR A 159 -25.06 -24.53 4.38
C THR A 159 -24.78 -25.66 5.38
N TYR A 160 -25.84 -26.26 5.94
CA TYR A 160 -25.69 -27.47 6.74
C TYR A 160 -25.05 -28.57 5.89
N LEU A 161 -23.97 -29.15 6.40
CA LEU A 161 -23.22 -30.17 5.71
C LEU A 161 -24.04 -31.46 5.65
N PRO A 162 -24.05 -32.15 4.50
CA PRO A 162 -24.74 -33.42 4.37
C PRO A 162 -23.99 -34.50 5.15
N ASN A 163 -24.72 -35.53 5.60
CA ASN A 163 -24.09 -36.75 6.04
C ASN A 163 -23.28 -37.34 4.88
N GLY A 164 -21.99 -37.59 5.13
CA GLY A 164 -21.10 -38.22 4.18
C GLY A 164 -21.40 -39.72 4.11
N TYR A 165 -21.50 -40.26 2.89
CA TYR A 165 -21.59 -41.70 2.66
C TYR A 165 -20.34 -42.15 1.89
N ARG A 166 -19.30 -42.54 2.63
CA ARG A 166 -18.03 -43.04 2.08
C ARG A 166 -17.60 -44.35 2.74
N GLY A 167 -18.52 -45.29 2.90
CA GLY A 167 -18.20 -46.59 3.50
C GLY A 167 -19.41 -47.47 3.69
N ASP A 168 -19.15 -48.73 4.05
CA ASP A 168 -20.02 -49.89 4.35
C ASP A 168 -21.25 -49.69 5.26
N GLY A 169 -21.67 -48.45 5.51
CA GLY A 169 -22.80 -48.11 6.38
C GLY A 169 -22.44 -48.12 7.87
N SER A 170 -21.17 -48.29 8.24
CA SER A 170 -20.72 -48.35 9.65
C SER A 170 -20.75 -47.01 10.40
N PHE A 171 -20.89 -45.88 9.71
CA PHE A 171 -20.89 -44.56 10.32
C PHE A 171 -21.93 -43.61 9.72
N VAL A 172 -22.70 -42.94 10.59
CA VAL A 172 -23.67 -41.90 10.23
C VAL A 172 -23.12 -40.57 10.72
N GLY A 173 -22.67 -39.70 9.81
CA GLY A 173 -22.17 -38.37 10.15
C GLY A 173 -21.51 -37.64 8.98
N VAL A 174 -20.91 -36.50 9.27
CA VAL A 174 -20.18 -35.69 8.27
C VAL A 174 -18.75 -36.20 8.12
N ASP A 175 -18.34 -36.52 6.90
CA ASP A 175 -16.95 -36.82 6.57
C ASP A 175 -16.12 -35.52 6.50
N LEU A 176 -15.42 -35.21 7.59
CA LEU A 176 -14.59 -34.02 7.68
C LEU A 176 -13.35 -34.07 6.79
N GLU A 177 -12.82 -35.26 6.46
CA GLU A 177 -11.68 -35.36 5.54
C GLU A 177 -12.10 -34.92 4.13
N TYR A 178 -13.26 -35.40 3.68
CA TYR A 178 -13.85 -34.96 2.41
C TYR A 178 -14.19 -33.47 2.42
N VAL A 179 -14.82 -32.97 3.48
CA VAL A 179 -15.22 -31.57 3.58
C VAL A 179 -14.00 -30.64 3.55
N LEU A 180 -12.96 -30.93 4.35
CA LEU A 180 -11.78 -30.07 4.44
C LEU A 180 -10.92 -30.10 3.18
N TYR A 181 -11.09 -31.09 2.30
CA TYR A 181 -10.47 -31.10 0.98
C TYR A 181 -10.82 -29.87 0.12
N TYR A 182 -12.00 -29.26 0.34
CA TYR A 182 -12.44 -28.05 -0.36
C TYR A 182 -11.86 -26.75 0.22
N PHE A 183 -11.22 -26.82 1.38
CA PHE A 183 -10.71 -25.67 2.13
C PHE A 183 -9.17 -25.73 2.32
N LYS A 184 -8.44 -26.22 1.32
CA LYS A 184 -6.97 -26.36 1.42
C LYS A 184 -6.28 -25.03 1.78
N GLY A 185 -5.50 -25.06 2.85
CA GLY A 185 -4.77 -23.89 3.35
C GLY A 185 -5.65 -22.83 4.02
N VAL A 186 -6.93 -23.13 4.25
CA VAL A 186 -7.88 -22.24 4.93
C VAL A 186 -8.23 -22.87 6.27
N ARG A 187 -8.11 -22.10 7.35
CA ARG A 187 -8.57 -22.54 8.66
C ARG A 187 -10.10 -22.53 8.70
N CYS A 188 -10.69 -23.66 9.09
CA CYS A 188 -12.13 -23.85 9.21
C CYS A 188 -12.53 -24.07 10.67
N TYR A 189 -13.73 -23.62 11.01
CA TYR A 189 -14.37 -23.77 12.31
C TYR A 189 -15.71 -24.47 12.11
N VAL A 190 -15.87 -25.63 12.74
CA VAL A 190 -17.16 -26.34 12.76
C VAL A 190 -18.10 -25.63 13.71
N LYS A 191 -19.32 -25.41 13.26
CA LYS A 191 -20.45 -24.85 14.02
C LYS A 191 -21.62 -25.82 13.99
N SER A 192 -22.52 -25.72 14.95
CA SER A 192 -23.70 -26.58 15.03
C SER A 192 -24.88 -25.91 15.72
N ASP A 193 -26.07 -26.41 15.40
CA ASP A 193 -27.32 -26.11 16.09
C ASP A 193 -28.25 -27.36 16.05
N SER A 194 -29.53 -27.19 16.36
CA SER A 194 -30.51 -28.29 16.35
C SER A 194 -30.84 -28.83 14.95
N LYS A 195 -30.42 -28.16 13.87
CA LYS A 195 -30.71 -28.54 12.48
C LYS A 195 -29.52 -29.23 11.81
N GLY A 196 -28.30 -29.02 12.28
CA GLY A 196 -27.12 -29.71 11.78
C GLY A 196 -25.81 -29.01 12.10
N VAL A 197 -24.79 -29.31 11.30
CA VAL A 197 -23.44 -28.74 11.41
C VAL A 197 -23.06 -28.00 10.14
N TRP A 198 -22.28 -26.92 10.25
CA TRP A 198 -21.75 -26.15 9.11
C TRP A 198 -20.31 -25.71 9.38
N ILE A 199 -19.66 -25.17 8.36
CA ILE A 199 -18.30 -24.63 8.44
C ILE A 199 -18.33 -23.11 8.29
N GLU A 200 -17.56 -22.46 9.14
CA GLU A 200 -17.13 -21.07 8.97
C GLU A 200 -15.61 -21.02 8.75
N THR A 201 -15.12 -20.18 7.85
CA THR A 201 -13.66 -20.02 7.67
C THR A 201 -13.09 -18.97 8.61
N GLN A 202 -11.76 -18.89 8.69
CA GLN A 202 -11.11 -17.64 9.07
C GLN A 202 -11.50 -16.50 8.14
N VAL A 203 -11.23 -15.27 8.55
CA VAL A 203 -11.35 -14.09 7.67
C VAL A 203 -10.31 -14.21 6.56
N LEU A 204 -10.76 -14.00 5.32
CA LEU A 204 -10.02 -14.11 4.07
C LEU A 204 -10.21 -12.85 3.22
N PRO A 205 -9.29 -12.56 2.29
CA PRO A 205 -9.54 -11.58 1.24
C PRO A 205 -10.78 -11.94 0.40
N ILE A 206 -11.59 -10.95 -0.01
CA ILE A 206 -12.86 -11.19 -0.70
C ILE A 206 -12.71 -12.02 -1.97
N GLU A 207 -11.58 -11.89 -2.69
CA GLU A 207 -11.33 -12.69 -3.89
C GLU A 207 -11.14 -14.18 -3.56
N LYS A 208 -10.54 -14.50 -2.41
CA LYS A 208 -10.45 -15.88 -1.93
C LYS A 208 -11.83 -16.40 -1.48
N CYS A 209 -12.64 -15.54 -0.87
CA CYS A 209 -14.04 -15.89 -0.56
C CYS A 209 -14.84 -16.18 -1.84
N LYS A 210 -14.71 -15.36 -2.89
CA LYS A 210 -15.37 -15.57 -4.19
C LYS A 210 -14.87 -16.84 -4.90
N GLU A 211 -13.59 -17.19 -4.76
CA GLU A 211 -13.05 -18.46 -5.25
C GLU A 211 -13.70 -19.64 -4.53
N LEU A 212 -13.70 -19.63 -3.18
CA LEU A 212 -14.33 -20.68 -2.37
C LEU A 212 -15.84 -20.78 -2.63
N GLN A 213 -16.53 -19.66 -2.81
CA GLN A 213 -17.95 -19.65 -3.19
C GLN A 213 -18.20 -20.47 -4.46
N LYS A 214 -17.37 -20.31 -5.49
CA LYS A 214 -17.48 -21.10 -6.73
C LYS A 214 -17.18 -22.57 -6.50
N THR A 215 -16.16 -22.88 -5.70
CA THR A 215 -15.74 -24.25 -5.39
C THR A 215 -16.76 -25.02 -4.56
N LEU A 216 -17.45 -24.35 -3.62
CA LEU A 216 -18.41 -24.98 -2.72
C LEU A 216 -19.77 -25.24 -3.35
N GLY A 217 -20.15 -24.50 -4.39
CA GLY A 217 -21.41 -24.72 -5.11
C GLY A 217 -22.61 -24.71 -4.17
N SER A 218 -23.37 -25.81 -4.11
CA SER A 218 -24.57 -25.94 -3.26
C SER A 218 -24.27 -25.93 -1.76
N TRP A 219 -23.02 -26.07 -1.34
CA TRP A 219 -22.61 -25.95 0.05
C TRP A 219 -22.35 -24.51 0.47
N PHE A 220 -22.29 -23.55 -0.45
CA PHE A 220 -22.13 -22.14 -0.10
C PHE A 220 -23.43 -21.55 0.44
N TYR A 221 -23.36 -20.84 1.56
CA TYR A 221 -24.49 -20.07 2.09
C TYR A 221 -24.26 -18.56 1.97
N ALA A 222 -23.16 -18.04 2.52
CA ALA A 222 -22.88 -16.60 2.51
C ALA A 222 -21.38 -16.28 2.65
N ILE A 223 -21.01 -15.07 2.22
CA ILE A 223 -19.80 -14.38 2.70
C ILE A 223 -20.27 -13.38 3.77
N ARG A 224 -19.71 -13.47 4.97
CA ARG A 224 -19.99 -12.55 6.08
C ARG A 224 -18.77 -11.77 6.50
#